data_AF-A0A9E4S617-F1
#
_entry.id   AF-A0A9E4S617-F1
#
_cell.length_a   1.000
_cell.length_b   1.000
_cell.length_c   1.000
_cell.angle_alpha   90.00
_cell.angle_beta   90.00
_cell.angle_gamma   90.00
#
_symmetry.space_group_name_H-M   'P 1'
#
loop_
_entity.id
_entity.type
_entity.pdbx_description
1 polymer ?
#
loop_
_entity_poly.entity_id
_entity_poly.type
_entity_poly.pdbx_seq_one_letter_code
_entity_poly.pdbx_strand_id
1 'polypeptide(L)'
;MRVVLPAGLSVAFVAIVVAGLFDEGRVAAPSPEPVGDSVADPSIGDHWHATYEYIVCGDQQPLAPAFSGAGIHTHGGEIIHVHPFEESEVGAGARLVKWFEYGGGVLDGDEVRMPGSTVTYENGDECPDGTIGKVQIFANGDRIQDYEDYIPQDGDHIGIVFGPERGVVRRALTDPPARLY
;
A
#
# COMPACT_ATOMS: atom_id res chain seq x y z
N MET A 1 -77.30 31.21 -8.23
CA MET A 1 -77.38 31.88 -9.55
C MET A 1 -76.25 31.32 -10.40
N ARG A 2 -76.54 30.70 -11.56
CA ARG A 2 -75.55 30.20 -12.53
C ARG A 2 -75.43 31.19 -13.68
N VAL A 3 -74.21 31.58 -14.07
CA VAL A 3 -73.85 32.16 -15.39
C VAL A 3 -72.37 31.81 -15.63
N VAL A 4 -72.03 30.79 -16.43
CA VAL A 4 -71.65 30.77 -17.87
C VAL A 4 -70.32 31.50 -18.18
N LEU A 5 -69.33 30.74 -18.67
CA LEU A 5 -68.05 31.15 -19.29
C LEU A 5 -68.27 31.62 -20.75
N PRO A 6 -67.35 32.43 -21.34
CA PRO A 6 -66.54 31.85 -22.42
C PRO A 6 -65.11 32.42 -22.63
N ALA A 7 -64.27 31.51 -23.16
CA ALA A 7 -63.28 31.62 -24.24
C ALA A 7 -62.30 32.82 -24.39
N GLY A 8 -61.02 32.46 -24.51
CA GLY A 8 -60.14 32.94 -25.59
C GLY A 8 -59.04 33.93 -25.20
N LEU A 9 -57.77 33.51 -25.26
CA LEU A 9 -56.84 33.87 -26.34
C LEU A 9 -55.45 33.29 -26.03
N SER A 10 -54.89 32.55 -26.99
CA SER A 10 -53.48 32.20 -27.03
C SER A 10 -52.66 33.45 -27.35
N VAL A 11 -51.64 33.75 -26.56
CA VAL A 11 -50.60 34.72 -26.92
C VAL A 11 -49.26 33.99 -26.97
N ALA A 12 -48.71 33.89 -28.17
CA ALA A 12 -47.37 33.39 -28.42
C ALA A 12 -46.35 34.42 -27.92
N PHE A 13 -45.42 33.98 -27.06
CA PHE A 13 -44.26 34.79 -26.70
C PHE A 13 -43.07 34.37 -27.55
N VAL A 14 -42.65 35.27 -28.44
CA VAL A 14 -41.38 35.21 -29.16
C VAL A 14 -40.29 35.63 -28.18
N ALA A 15 -39.44 34.70 -27.75
CA ALA A 15 -38.24 35.01 -26.97
C ALA A 15 -37.02 35.08 -27.91
N ILE A 16 -36.49 36.29 -28.08
CA ILE A 16 -35.25 36.56 -28.81
C ILE A 16 -34.09 36.08 -27.94
N VAL A 17 -33.32 35.10 -28.41
CA VAL A 17 -32.05 34.69 -27.78
C VAL A 17 -30.94 35.57 -28.32
N VAL A 18 -30.41 36.47 -27.48
CA VAL A 18 -29.16 37.19 -27.76
C VAL A 18 -28.02 36.38 -27.18
N ALA A 19 -27.23 35.75 -28.04
CA ALA A 19 -25.98 35.10 -27.65
C ALA A 19 -24.93 36.19 -27.34
N GLY A 20 -24.60 36.36 -26.07
CA GLY A 20 -23.41 37.09 -25.65
C GLY A 20 -22.23 36.13 -25.54
N LEU A 21 -21.26 36.26 -26.45
CA LEU A 21 -19.93 35.68 -26.28
C LEU A 21 -19.17 36.53 -25.25
N PHE A 22 -18.85 35.93 -24.11
CA PHE A 22 -17.74 36.35 -23.26
C PHE A 22 -16.81 35.15 -23.12
N ASP A 23 -15.82 35.09 -24.00
CA ASP A 23 -14.67 34.19 -23.90
C ASP A 23 -13.65 34.85 -22.96
N GLU A 24 -13.85 34.66 -21.66
CA GLU A 24 -12.80 34.95 -20.68
C GLU A 24 -12.05 33.64 -20.42
N GLY A 25 -10.84 33.57 -20.97
CA GLY A 25 -9.93 32.44 -20.89
C GLY A 25 -9.75 31.94 -19.45
N ARG A 26 -10.44 30.85 -19.14
CA ARG A 26 -10.00 29.93 -18.10
C ARG A 26 -9.03 28.98 -18.78
N VAL A 27 -7.73 29.18 -18.54
CA VAL A 27 -6.77 28.10 -18.73
C VAL A 27 -7.26 27.00 -17.80
N ALA A 28 -7.88 25.97 -18.36
CA ALA A 28 -8.14 24.75 -17.62
C ALA A 28 -6.77 24.30 -17.10
N ALA A 29 -6.59 24.30 -15.78
CA ALA A 29 -5.49 23.55 -15.20
C ALA A 29 -5.58 22.14 -15.79
N PRO A 30 -4.47 21.55 -16.25
CA PRO A 30 -4.51 20.17 -16.70
C PRO A 30 -5.18 19.36 -15.58
N SER A 31 -6.25 18.65 -15.91
CA SER A 31 -6.79 17.64 -15.03
C SER A 31 -5.61 16.80 -14.54
N PRO A 32 -5.50 16.45 -13.24
CA PRO A 32 -4.55 15.44 -12.86
C PRO A 32 -4.90 14.21 -13.71
N GLU A 33 -4.03 13.91 -14.68
CA GLU A 33 -3.94 12.59 -15.27
C GLU A 33 -3.91 11.62 -14.08
N PRO A 34 -4.65 10.50 -14.09
CA PRO A 34 -4.46 9.51 -13.06
C PRO A 34 -2.98 9.12 -13.11
N VAL A 35 -2.23 9.52 -12.08
CA VAL A 35 -0.90 8.98 -11.83
C VAL A 35 -1.17 7.51 -11.63
N GLY A 36 -0.88 6.69 -12.65
CA GLY A 36 -0.81 5.26 -12.43
C GLY A 36 0.18 5.05 -11.29
N ASP A 37 -0.18 4.24 -10.30
CA ASP A 37 0.71 3.84 -9.21
C ASP A 37 1.94 3.14 -9.80
N SER A 38 2.91 3.92 -10.29
CA SER A 38 4.21 3.42 -10.65
C SER A 38 4.98 3.30 -9.34
N VAL A 39 5.10 2.07 -8.85
CA VAL A 39 6.05 1.71 -7.80
C VAL A 39 7.42 2.24 -8.23
N ALA A 40 8.03 3.09 -7.42
CA ALA A 40 9.33 3.66 -7.71
C ALA A 40 10.43 2.74 -7.17
N ASP A 41 11.50 2.56 -7.93
CA ASP A 41 12.71 1.95 -7.41
C ASP A 41 13.50 3.02 -6.64
N PRO A 42 14.03 2.71 -5.43
CA PRO A 42 14.85 3.65 -4.69
C PRO A 42 16.17 3.85 -5.44
N SER A 43 16.59 5.10 -5.55
CA SER A 43 17.87 5.48 -6.14
C SER A 43 18.96 5.63 -5.09
N ILE A 44 20.22 5.62 -5.52
CA ILE A 44 21.33 5.97 -4.63
C ILE A 44 21.13 7.39 -4.07
N GLY A 45 21.16 7.50 -2.75
CA GLY A 45 20.93 8.74 -2.01
C GLY A 45 19.49 8.95 -1.53
N ASP A 46 18.55 8.10 -1.94
CA ASP A 46 17.23 8.04 -1.31
C ASP A 46 17.34 7.49 0.11
N HIS A 47 16.38 7.85 0.96
CA HIS A 47 16.26 7.32 2.32
C HIS A 47 14.80 7.21 2.70
N TRP A 48 14.26 6.00 2.53
CA TRP A 48 12.87 5.68 2.78
C TRP A 48 12.71 4.91 4.09
N HIS A 49 11.53 5.07 4.70
CA HIS A 49 11.13 4.38 5.91
C HIS A 49 9.80 3.67 5.69
N ALA A 50 9.81 2.35 5.77
CA ALA A 50 8.61 1.54 5.82
C ALA A 50 8.45 0.94 7.22
N THR A 51 7.25 0.94 7.75
CA THR A 51 6.95 0.21 8.98
C THR A 51 6.48 -1.20 8.68
N TYR A 52 6.65 -2.13 9.62
CA TYR A 52 6.13 -3.47 9.45
C TYR A 52 5.65 -4.12 10.76
N GLU A 53 4.76 -5.08 10.58
CA GLU A 53 4.32 -6.02 11.61
C GLU A 53 4.57 -7.46 11.16
N TYR A 54 4.79 -8.35 12.12
CA TYR A 54 4.89 -9.79 11.88
C TYR A 54 3.84 -10.52 12.69
N ILE A 55 2.92 -11.19 12.01
CA ILE A 55 1.77 -11.85 12.60
C ILE A 55 1.78 -13.33 12.21
N VAL A 56 1.71 -14.20 13.21
CA VAL A 56 1.61 -15.66 12.99
C VAL A 56 0.32 -16.14 13.64
N CYS A 57 -0.55 -16.78 12.86
CA CYS A 57 -1.83 -17.33 13.29
C CYS A 57 -2.72 -16.34 14.07
N GLY A 58 -2.57 -15.04 13.79
CA GLY A 58 -3.33 -13.97 14.44
C GLY A 58 -2.60 -13.28 15.60
N ASP A 59 -1.46 -13.81 16.05
CA ASP A 59 -0.69 -13.25 17.15
C ASP A 59 0.50 -12.43 16.65
N GLN A 60 0.68 -11.24 17.24
CA GLN A 60 1.86 -10.40 17.02
C GLN A 60 3.11 -11.14 17.49
N GLN A 61 4.12 -11.21 16.63
CA GLN A 61 5.39 -11.86 16.89
C GLN A 61 6.49 -10.85 17.23
N PRO A 62 7.61 -11.32 17.82
CA PRO A 62 8.82 -10.52 17.91
C PRO A 62 9.30 -10.04 16.55
N LEU A 63 9.74 -8.78 16.51
CA LEU A 63 10.29 -8.13 15.33
C LEU A 63 11.77 -8.46 15.16
N ALA A 64 12.31 -8.16 13.98
CA ALA A 64 13.72 -8.41 13.69
C ALA A 64 14.65 -7.65 14.65
N PRO A 65 15.78 -8.28 15.03
CA PRO A 65 16.86 -7.56 15.68
C PRO A 65 17.50 -6.56 14.70
N ALA A 66 18.34 -5.67 15.23
CA ALA A 66 19.10 -4.75 14.39
C ALA A 66 20.10 -5.50 13.49
N PHE A 67 20.15 -5.13 12.23
CA PHE A 67 21.20 -5.49 11.28
C PHE A 67 21.40 -4.33 10.30
N SER A 68 22.62 -4.14 9.81
CA SER A 68 22.94 -3.06 8.86
C SER A 68 24.11 -3.47 7.97
N GLY A 69 24.52 -2.58 7.07
CA GLY A 69 25.64 -2.82 6.16
C GLY A 69 25.22 -3.17 4.73
N ALA A 70 23.93 -3.08 4.44
CA ALA A 70 23.35 -3.15 3.09
C ALA A 70 22.29 -2.05 2.92
N GLY A 71 21.93 -1.74 1.68
CA GLY A 71 21.00 -0.66 1.31
C GLY A 71 19.57 -0.85 1.81
N ILE A 72 19.19 -2.06 2.24
CA ILE A 72 17.92 -2.31 2.94
C ILE A 72 18.17 -3.01 4.28
N HIS A 73 17.72 -2.42 5.38
CA HIS A 73 18.05 -2.91 6.73
C HIS A 73 17.13 -2.39 7.84
N THR A 74 17.42 -2.73 9.11
CA THR A 74 16.68 -2.22 10.28
C THR A 74 17.62 -1.92 11.45
N HIS A 75 17.37 -0.84 12.19
CA HIS A 75 17.99 -0.61 13.49
C HIS A 75 17.31 -1.38 14.64
N GLY A 76 16.46 -2.34 14.30
CA GLY A 76 15.64 -3.12 15.20
C GLY A 76 14.25 -2.50 15.38
N GLY A 77 13.29 -3.33 15.76
CA GLY A 77 11.91 -2.88 15.95
C GLY A 77 11.14 -2.78 14.63
N GLU A 78 10.24 -1.80 14.53
CA GLU A 78 9.14 -1.75 13.54
C GLU A 78 9.50 -1.08 12.21
N ILE A 79 10.75 -0.65 11.99
CA ILE A 79 11.12 0.15 10.81
C ILE A 79 12.12 -0.60 9.92
N ILE A 80 11.81 -0.65 8.63
CA ILE A 80 12.69 -1.02 7.52
C ILE A 80 13.19 0.27 6.89
N HIS A 81 14.50 0.43 6.81
CA HIS A 81 15.18 1.50 6.10
C HIS A 81 15.55 1.02 4.70
N VAL A 82 15.25 1.82 3.68
CA VAL A 82 15.69 1.60 2.29
C VAL A 82 16.47 2.82 1.83
N HIS A 83 17.78 2.65 1.68
CA HIS A 83 18.74 3.68 1.28
C HIS A 83 19.93 3.04 0.58
N PRO A 84 19.81 2.75 -0.73
CA PRO A 84 20.90 2.18 -1.52
C PRO A 84 22.17 3.07 -1.51
N PHE A 85 23.33 2.43 -1.34
CA PHE A 85 24.65 3.05 -1.42
C PHE A 85 25.37 2.69 -2.72
N GLU A 86 25.02 1.57 -3.34
CA GLU A 86 25.59 1.08 -4.60
C GLU A 86 24.51 0.55 -5.56
N GLU A 87 24.86 0.44 -6.84
CA GLU A 87 23.92 0.05 -7.91
C GLU A 87 23.31 -1.34 -7.71
N SER A 88 24.04 -2.27 -7.05
CA SER A 88 23.55 -3.61 -6.72
C SER A 88 22.40 -3.61 -5.70
N GLU A 89 22.23 -2.51 -4.95
CA GLU A 89 21.21 -2.36 -3.91
C GLU A 89 19.94 -1.66 -4.43
N VAL A 90 19.96 -1.16 -5.67
CA VAL A 90 18.81 -0.57 -6.35
C VAL A 90 17.92 -1.66 -6.96
N GLY A 91 16.62 -1.38 -7.14
CA GLY A 91 15.68 -2.28 -7.79
C GLY A 91 15.61 -3.63 -7.08
N ALA A 92 16.12 -4.69 -7.72
CA ALA A 92 16.12 -6.03 -7.15
C ALA A 92 16.90 -6.17 -5.83
N GLY A 93 17.89 -5.31 -5.59
CA GLY A 93 18.64 -5.24 -4.32
C GLY A 93 17.85 -4.63 -3.16
N ALA A 94 16.79 -3.87 -3.46
CA ALA A 94 15.96 -3.16 -2.47
C ALA A 94 14.68 -3.92 -2.11
N ARG A 95 14.50 -5.16 -2.59
CA ARG A 95 13.28 -5.94 -2.36
C ARG A 95 13.13 -6.36 -0.91
N LEU A 96 11.90 -6.55 -0.45
CA LEU A 96 11.61 -7.05 0.91
C LEU A 96 12.31 -8.39 1.19
N VAL A 97 12.39 -9.28 0.20
CA VAL A 97 13.12 -10.56 0.34
C VAL A 97 14.61 -10.36 0.64
N LYS A 98 15.24 -9.28 0.16
CA LYS A 98 16.64 -8.95 0.48
C LYS A 98 16.82 -8.49 1.92
N TRP A 99 15.84 -7.78 2.47
CA TRP A 99 15.84 -7.47 3.90
C TRP A 99 15.85 -8.74 4.76
N PHE A 100 15.05 -9.75 4.40
CA PHE A 100 15.10 -11.06 5.06
C PHE A 100 16.46 -11.73 4.90
N GLU A 101 16.97 -11.81 3.67
CA GLU A 101 18.28 -12.43 3.36
C GLU A 101 19.42 -11.80 4.17
N TYR A 102 19.51 -10.47 4.21
CA TYR A 102 20.56 -9.75 4.93
C TYR A 102 20.43 -9.86 6.45
N GLY A 103 19.21 -9.95 6.97
CA GLY A 103 18.95 -10.25 8.38
C GLY A 103 19.12 -11.73 8.75
N GLY A 104 19.46 -12.59 7.79
CA GLY A 104 19.60 -14.04 7.97
C GLY A 104 18.27 -14.80 8.09
N GLY A 105 17.15 -14.18 7.74
CA GLY A 105 15.82 -14.78 7.64
C GLY A 105 15.55 -15.45 6.28
N VAL A 106 14.31 -15.85 6.06
CA VAL A 106 13.77 -16.30 4.75
C VAL A 106 12.40 -15.66 4.53
N LEU A 107 12.17 -15.21 3.31
CA LEU A 107 10.85 -14.93 2.79
C LEU A 107 10.87 -15.30 1.31
N ASP A 108 10.06 -16.28 0.94
CA ASP A 108 9.83 -16.69 -0.45
C ASP A 108 8.37 -17.13 -0.62
N GLY A 109 8.03 -17.61 -1.82
CA GLY A 109 6.68 -18.07 -2.17
C GLY A 109 6.06 -19.12 -1.23
N ASP A 110 6.87 -19.83 -0.43
CA ASP A 110 6.45 -20.98 0.37
C ASP A 110 6.65 -20.79 1.88
N GLU A 111 7.72 -20.12 2.30
CA GLU A 111 8.07 -20.03 3.72
C GLU A 111 8.41 -18.63 4.21
N VAL A 112 8.23 -18.44 5.52
CA VAL A 112 8.68 -17.25 6.24
C VAL A 112 9.43 -17.63 7.51
N ARG A 113 10.62 -17.07 7.66
CA ARG A 113 11.41 -17.07 8.88
C ARG A 113 11.96 -15.67 9.12
N MET A 114 11.39 -14.97 10.09
CA MET A 114 11.86 -13.64 10.48
C MET A 114 13.37 -13.64 10.82
N PRO A 115 14.15 -12.62 10.37
CA PRO A 115 15.49 -12.38 10.89
C PRO A 115 15.59 -12.53 12.41
N GLY A 116 16.60 -13.26 12.88
CA GLY A 116 16.80 -13.57 14.30
C GLY A 116 15.89 -14.67 14.88
N SER A 117 14.92 -15.18 14.12
CA SER A 117 14.11 -16.35 14.51
C SER A 117 14.75 -17.66 14.08
N THR A 118 14.57 -18.71 14.89
CA THR A 118 14.88 -20.10 14.55
C THR A 118 13.66 -20.88 14.06
N VAL A 119 12.48 -20.27 14.07
CA VAL A 119 11.21 -20.88 13.66
C VAL A 119 10.89 -20.45 12.24
N THR A 120 10.74 -21.42 11.36
CA THR A 120 10.19 -21.27 10.00
C THR A 120 8.73 -21.69 10.01
N TYR A 121 7.89 -20.98 9.25
CA TYR A 121 6.54 -21.40 8.92
C TYR A 121 6.43 -21.61 7.42
N GLU A 122 5.91 -22.76 7.02
CA GLU A 122 5.75 -23.17 5.62
C GLU A 122 4.27 -23.20 5.26
N ASN A 123 3.93 -22.84 4.01
CA ASN A 123 2.57 -22.96 3.51
C ASN A 123 2.06 -24.39 3.68
N GLY A 124 0.91 -24.54 4.34
CA GLY A 124 0.38 -25.87 4.67
C GLY A 124 0.51 -26.24 6.14
N ASP A 125 1.38 -25.58 6.91
CA ASP A 125 1.43 -25.78 8.36
C ASP A 125 0.09 -25.39 9.01
N GLU A 126 -0.31 -26.16 10.02
CA GLU A 126 -1.54 -25.88 10.78
C GLU A 126 -1.31 -24.80 11.83
N CYS A 127 -2.20 -23.82 11.88
CA CYS A 127 -2.35 -22.93 13.01
C CYS A 127 -2.93 -23.67 14.24
N PRO A 128 -2.78 -23.14 15.47
CA PRO A 128 -3.28 -23.80 16.69
C PRO A 128 -4.80 -24.08 16.70
N ASP A 129 -5.57 -23.37 15.89
CA ASP A 129 -7.02 -23.57 15.71
C ASP A 129 -7.38 -24.63 14.66
N GLY A 130 -6.38 -25.26 14.03
CA GLY A 130 -6.52 -26.27 12.99
C GLY A 130 -6.72 -25.70 11.58
N THR A 131 -6.64 -24.39 11.39
CA THR A 131 -6.66 -23.79 10.05
C THR A 131 -5.31 -23.92 9.35
N ILE A 132 -5.32 -23.96 8.01
CA ILE A 132 -4.09 -24.06 7.21
C ILE A 132 -3.48 -22.68 7.02
N GLY A 133 -2.24 -22.53 7.48
CA GLY A 133 -1.44 -21.32 7.35
C GLY A 133 -0.88 -21.13 5.94
N LYS A 134 -0.82 -19.87 5.52
CA LYS A 134 -0.14 -19.41 4.32
C LYS A 134 0.65 -18.13 4.60
N VAL A 135 1.78 -17.97 3.91
CA VAL A 135 2.57 -16.74 3.82
C VAL A 135 1.82 -15.72 2.97
N GLN A 136 1.68 -14.51 3.50
CA GLN A 136 0.94 -13.42 2.86
C GLN A 136 1.62 -12.10 3.22
N ILE A 137 1.85 -11.27 2.22
CA ILE A 137 2.38 -9.92 2.38
C ILE A 137 1.29 -8.91 2.03
N PHE A 138 1.19 -7.87 2.85
CA PHE A 138 0.31 -6.74 2.62
C PHE A 138 1.14 -5.46 2.65
N ALA A 139 0.84 -4.51 1.77
CA ALA A 139 1.33 -3.14 1.86
C ALA A 139 0.12 -2.20 1.93
N ASN A 140 0.06 -1.37 2.97
CA ASN A 140 -1.02 -0.40 3.17
C ASN A 140 -2.43 -1.03 3.16
N GLY A 141 -2.53 -2.30 3.56
CA GLY A 141 -3.77 -3.09 3.60
C GLY A 141 -4.12 -3.83 2.31
N ASP A 142 -3.39 -3.60 1.23
CA ASP A 142 -3.56 -4.30 -0.04
C ASP A 142 -2.62 -5.51 -0.12
N ARG A 143 -3.14 -6.64 -0.59
CA ARG A 143 -2.38 -7.88 -0.68
C ARG A 143 -1.37 -7.79 -1.82
N ILE A 144 -0.11 -8.05 -1.51
CA ILE A 144 0.96 -8.14 -2.49
C ILE A 144 1.04 -9.59 -2.97
N GLN A 145 0.71 -9.83 -4.24
CA GLN A 145 0.70 -11.18 -4.81
C GLN A 145 2.12 -11.66 -5.14
N ASP A 146 2.87 -10.84 -5.87
CA ASP A 146 4.24 -11.14 -6.31
C ASP A 146 5.26 -10.49 -5.37
N TYR A 147 5.16 -10.80 -4.07
CA TYR A 147 5.97 -10.14 -3.03
C TYR A 147 7.47 -10.45 -3.12
N GLU A 148 7.87 -11.46 -3.90
CA GLU A 148 9.27 -11.73 -4.22
C GLU A 148 9.90 -10.59 -5.04
N ASP A 149 9.09 -9.82 -5.77
CA ASP A 149 9.52 -8.64 -6.52
C ASP A 149 9.19 -7.32 -5.80
N TYR A 150 8.52 -7.37 -4.65
CA TYR A 150 8.07 -6.18 -3.93
C TYR A 150 9.22 -5.40 -3.29
N ILE A 151 9.24 -4.10 -3.58
CA ILE A 151 10.18 -3.12 -3.03
C ILE A 151 9.39 -2.22 -2.08
N PRO A 152 9.68 -2.23 -0.77
CA PRO A 152 9.09 -1.30 0.18
C PRO A 152 9.21 0.16 -0.29
N GLN A 153 8.11 0.90 -0.28
CA GLN A 153 8.08 2.32 -0.61
C GLN A 153 8.17 3.16 0.67
N ASP A 154 8.53 4.44 0.51
CA ASP A 154 8.53 5.38 1.64
C ASP A 154 7.12 5.53 2.24
N GLY A 155 7.02 5.32 3.55
CA GLY A 155 5.77 5.39 4.30
C GLY A 155 4.91 4.12 4.25
N ASP A 156 5.37 3.03 3.61
CA ASP A 156 4.58 1.80 3.57
C ASP A 156 4.34 1.23 4.98
N HIS A 157 3.15 0.68 5.18
CA HIS A 157 2.78 -0.16 6.33
C HIS A 157 2.70 -1.61 5.87
N ILE A 158 3.70 -2.41 6.21
CA ILE A 158 3.88 -3.77 5.69
C ILE A 158 3.37 -4.79 6.70
N GLY A 159 2.40 -5.61 6.30
CA GLY A 159 1.95 -6.77 7.06
C GLY A 159 2.63 -8.03 6.56
N ILE A 160 3.48 -8.64 7.39
CA ILE A 160 4.09 -9.95 7.13
C ILE A 160 3.28 -10.98 7.91
N VAL A 161 2.53 -11.83 7.21
CA VAL A 161 1.53 -12.70 7.85
C VAL A 161 1.75 -14.14 7.48
N PHE A 162 1.84 -15.02 8.49
CA PHE A 162 1.59 -16.44 8.35
C PHE A 162 0.27 -16.78 9.03
N GLY A 163 -0.67 -17.41 8.32
CA GLY A 163 -1.95 -17.83 8.90
C GLY A 163 -3.00 -18.12 7.84
N PRO A 164 -4.24 -18.46 8.23
CA PRO A 164 -5.31 -18.75 7.27
C PRO A 164 -5.43 -17.65 6.22
N GLU A 165 -5.75 -18.03 4.99
CA GLU A 165 -5.81 -17.11 3.87
C GLU A 165 -6.77 -15.94 4.17
N ARG A 166 -6.23 -14.72 4.15
CA ARG A 166 -6.99 -13.50 4.44
C ARG A 166 -7.22 -12.75 3.13
N GLY A 167 -8.49 -12.48 2.84
CA GLY A 167 -8.85 -11.43 1.88
C GLY A 167 -8.70 -10.06 2.55
N VAL A 168 -8.04 -9.12 1.86
CA VAL A 168 -7.88 -7.68 2.18
C VAL A 168 -8.36 -7.29 3.59
N VAL A 169 -7.45 -7.29 4.58
CA VAL A 169 -7.81 -6.93 5.95
C VAL A 169 -7.70 -5.42 6.15
N ARG A 170 -8.74 -4.68 5.76
CA ARG A 170 -8.97 -3.33 6.29
C ARG A 170 -9.51 -3.43 7.72
N ARG A 171 -8.66 -3.70 8.71
CA ARG A 171 -9.01 -3.42 10.12
C ARG A 171 -7.88 -3.32 11.14
N ALA A 172 -6.64 -3.69 10.81
CA ALA A 172 -5.51 -3.56 11.74
C ALA A 172 -4.55 -2.38 11.41
N LEU A 173 -4.64 -1.80 10.20
CA LEU A 173 -3.62 -0.89 9.66
C LEU A 173 -4.03 0.61 9.59
N THR A 174 -5.09 1.04 10.28
CA THR A 174 -5.64 2.41 10.11
C THR A 174 -5.13 3.46 11.10
N ASP A 175 -4.22 3.13 12.02
CA ASP A 175 -3.55 4.17 12.82
C ASP A 175 -2.12 4.36 12.29
N PRO A 176 -1.84 5.46 11.56
CA PRO A 176 -0.45 5.80 11.24
C PRO A 176 0.32 6.01 12.55
N PRO A 177 1.59 5.57 12.66
CA PRO A 177 2.43 5.99 13.77
C PRO A 177 2.48 7.51 13.75
N ALA A 178 2.20 8.12 14.91
CA ALA A 178 2.32 9.55 15.08
C ALA A 178 3.66 10.01 14.49
N ARG A 179 3.63 10.98 13.57
CA ARG A 179 4.83 11.61 13.01
C ARG A 179 5.79 11.93 14.15
N LEU A 180 6.84 11.13 14.30
CA LEU A 180 7.97 11.51 15.12
C LEU A 180 8.80 12.45 14.26
N TYR A 181 8.75 13.72 14.68
CA TYR A 181 9.57 14.82 14.17
C TYR A 181 11.06 14.57 14.39
#